data_AF-A0A2V9JNJ7-F1
#
_entry.id   AF-A0A2V9JNJ7-F1
#
_cell.length_a   1.000
_cell.length_b   1.000
_cell.length_c   1.000
_cell.angle_alpha   90.00
_cell.angle_beta   90.00
_cell.angle_gamma   90.00
#
_symmetry.space_group_name_H-M   'P 1'
#
loop_
_entity.id
_entity.type
_entity.pdbx_description
1 polymer ?
#
loop_
_entity_poly.entity_id
_entity_poly.type
_entity_poly.pdbx_seq_one_letter_code
_entity_poly.pdbx_strand_id
1 'polypeptide(L)' 'FEKKLGKKFTLDFVPVEALEGQYRSSDPLQKTFGALMLGYAKGDVIRESRANADRYGVRLRSVADYATSFH' A
#
# COMPACT_ATOMS: atom_id res chain seq x y z
N PHE A 1 -3.54 11.13 6.82
CA PHE A 1 -2.42 11.24 7.78
C PHE A 1 -1.99 12.69 8.02
N GLU A 2 -1.47 13.44 7.04
CA GLU A 2 -1.05 14.85 7.27
C GLU A 2 -2.09 15.72 7.99
N LYS A 3 -3.36 15.66 7.53
CA LYS A 3 -4.48 16.39 8.16
C LYS A 3 -4.70 16.01 9.63
N LYS A 4 -4.55 14.72 9.97
CA LYS A 4 -4.71 14.22 11.34
C LYS A 4 -3.53 14.64 12.21
N LEU A 5 -2.32 14.54 11.68
CA LEU A 5 -1.08 14.76 12.42
C LEU A 5 -0.66 16.24 12.45
N GLY A 6 -1.35 17.12 11.72
CA GLY A 6 -1.00 18.53 11.59
C GLY A 6 0.38 18.77 10.95
N LYS A 7 0.98 17.73 10.36
CA LYS A 7 2.35 17.73 9.84
C LYS A 7 2.34 17.40 8.36
N LYS A 8 3.13 18.16 7.60
CA LYS A 8 3.40 17.89 6.19
C LYS A 8 4.46 16.80 6.04
N PHE A 9 4.26 15.95 5.05
CA PHE A 9 5.21 14.93 4.64
C PHE A 9 5.78 15.30 3.29
N THR A 10 7.10 15.18 3.18
CA THR A 10 7.76 15.19 1.87
C THR A 10 7.62 13.79 1.27
N LEU A 11 7.21 13.74 0.01
CA LEU A 11 7.14 12.48 -0.73
C LEU A 11 8.50 12.16 -1.29
N ASP A 12 9.06 11.04 -0.85
CA ASP A 12 10.27 10.47 -1.43
C ASP A 12 9.90 9.41 -2.46
N PHE A 13 10.28 9.66 -3.71
CA PHE A 13 10.03 8.74 -4.81
C PHE A 13 11.14 7.69 -4.86
N VAL A 14 10.74 6.42 -4.80
CA VAL A 14 11.66 5.28 -4.91
C VAL A 14 11.70 4.81 -6.36
N PRO A 15 12.89 4.68 -6.99
CA PRO A 15 13.01 4.13 -8.34
C PRO A 15 12.53 2.68 -8.41
N VAL A 16 11.96 2.28 -9.56
CA VAL A 16 11.46 0.92 -9.77
C VAL A 16 12.60 -0.11 -9.65
N GLU A 17 13.79 0.26 -10.11
CA GLU A 17 15.01 -0.57 -10.07
C GLU A 17 15.37 -0.94 -8.62
N ALA A 18 15.13 -0.05 -7.65
CA ALA A 18 15.35 -0.33 -6.25
C ALA A 18 14.37 -1.39 -5.71
N LEU A 19 13.12 -1.36 -6.18
CA LEU A 19 12.11 -2.38 -5.83
C LEU A 19 12.44 -3.73 -6.47
N GLU A 20 13.00 -3.74 -7.69
CA GLU A 20 13.50 -4.96 -8.30
C GLU A 20 14.69 -5.55 -7.53
N GLY A 21 15.57 -4.69 -7.02
CA GLY A 21 16.65 -5.09 -6.11
C GLY A 21 16.11 -5.78 -4.86
N GLN A 22 15.10 -5.20 -4.21
CA GLN A 22 14.45 -5.81 -3.05
C GLN A 22 13.78 -7.15 -3.38
N TYR A 23 13.12 -7.25 -4.54
CA TYR A 23 12.50 -8.50 -4.98
C TYR A 23 13.52 -9.64 -5.19
N ARG A 24 14.75 -9.31 -5.61
CA ARG A 24 15.84 -10.27 -5.78
C ARG A 24 16.58 -10.60 -4.46
N SER A 25 16.24 -9.93 -3.36
CA SER A 25 16.83 -10.18 -2.04
C SER A 25 16.55 -11.59 -1.54
N SER A 26 17.49 -12.14 -0.77
CA SER A 26 17.31 -13.40 -0.04
C SER A 26 16.48 -13.23 1.23
N ASP A 27 16.33 -11.99 1.72
CA ASP A 27 15.43 -11.66 2.81
C ASP A 27 13.96 -11.83 2.34
N PRO A 28 13.20 -12.76 2.94
CA PRO A 28 11.80 -12.99 2.57
C PRO A 28 10.91 -11.75 2.68
N LEU A 29 11.18 -10.87 3.64
CA LEU A 29 10.39 -9.65 3.84
C LEU A 29 10.64 -8.66 2.69
N GLN A 30 11.91 -8.40 2.36
CA GLN A 30 12.26 -7.51 1.25
C GLN A 30 11.75 -8.07 -0.08
N LYS A 31 11.89 -9.38 -0.27
CA LYS A 31 11.41 -10.06 -1.47
C LYS A 31 9.91 -9.89 -1.66
N THR A 32 9.12 -10.18 -0.63
CA THR A 32 7.65 -10.09 -0.70
C THR A 32 7.18 -8.65 -0.83
N PHE A 33 7.80 -7.72 -0.10
CA PHE A 33 7.50 -6.30 -0.21
C PHE A 33 7.82 -5.76 -1.60
N GLY A 34 9.00 -6.07 -2.14
CA GLY A 34 9.40 -5.69 -3.50
C GLY A 34 8.43 -6.22 -4.55
N ALA A 35 8.01 -7.49 -4.44
CA ALA A 35 7.01 -8.08 -5.34
C ALA A 35 5.68 -7.31 -5.32
N LEU A 36 5.16 -7.00 -4.14
CA LEU A 36 3.91 -6.27 -3.96
C LEU A 36 3.99 -4.86 -4.58
N MET A 37 5.05 -4.12 -4.28
CA MET A 37 5.23 -2.75 -4.76
C MET A 37 5.46 -2.71 -6.28
N LEU A 38 6.12 -3.71 -6.85
CA LEU A 38 6.26 -3.85 -8.31
C LEU A 38 4.92 -4.12 -9.00
N GLY A 39 4.05 -4.94 -8.40
CA GLY A 39 2.68 -5.14 -8.89
C GLY A 39 1.91 -3.81 -8.93
N TYR A 40 1.95 -3.06 -7.82
CA TYR A 40 1.34 -1.74 -7.73
C TYR A 40 1.90 -0.75 -8.77
N ALA A 41 3.23 -0.69 -8.92
CA ALA A 41 3.88 0.21 -9.89
C ALA A 41 3.48 -0.08 -11.35
N LYS A 42 3.13 -1.33 -11.65
CA LYS A 42 2.64 -1.77 -12.97
C LYS A 42 1.14 -1.53 -13.17
N GLY A 43 0.45 -0.97 -12.18
CA GLY A 43 -1.00 -0.74 -12.22
C GLY A 43 -1.82 -2.01 -11.98
N ASP A 44 -1.23 -3.03 -11.33
CA ASP A 44 -1.98 -4.22 -10.93
C ASP A 44 -2.89 -3.89 -9.74
N VAL A 45 -4.15 -3.61 -10.06
CA VAL A 45 -5.19 -3.29 -9.08
C VAL A 45 -5.96 -4.55 -8.74
N ILE A 46 -6.23 -4.76 -7.45
CA ILE A 46 -7.10 -5.85 -6.97
C ILE A 46 -8.56 -5.51 -7.32
N ARG A 47 -8.99 -5.91 -8.52
CA ARG A 47 -10.30 -5.57 -9.11
C ARG A 47 -11.48 -6.03 -8.25
N GLU A 48 -11.39 -7.22 -7.68
CA GLU A 48 -12.49 -7.84 -6.92
C GLU A 48 -12.60 -7.35 -5.46
N SER A 49 -11.75 -6.42 -5.04
CA SER A 49 -11.70 -5.97 -3.64
C SER A 49 -13.05 -5.47 -3.11
N ARG A 50 -13.78 -4.66 -3.90
CA ARG A 50 -15.10 -4.15 -3.53
C ARG A 50 -16.18 -5.23 -3.58
N ALA A 51 -16.26 -5.99 -4.67
CA ALA A 51 -17.24 -7.05 -4.83
C ALA A 51 -17.13 -8.10 -3.72
N ASN A 52 -15.90 -8.45 -3.33
CA ASN A 52 -15.67 -9.36 -2.21
C ASN A 52 -16.11 -8.75 -0.87
N ALA A 53 -15.84 -7.47 -0.62
CA ALA A 53 -16.27 -6.82 0.62
C ALA A 53 -17.80 -6.85 0.75
N ASP A 54 -18.52 -6.54 -0.32
CA ASP A 54 -19.98 -6.59 -0.36
C ASP A 54 -20.50 -8.03 -0.15
N ARG A 55 -19.90 -9.01 -0.83
CA ARG A 55 -20.25 -10.44 -0.74
C ARG A 55 -20.14 -10.99 0.69
N TYR A 56 -19.13 -10.56 1.44
CA TYR A 56 -18.87 -11.06 2.79
C TYR A 56 -19.39 -10.13 3.90
N GLY A 57 -20.18 -9.11 3.56
CA GLY A 57 -20.74 -8.16 4.52
C GLY A 57 -19.69 -7.28 5.21
N VAL A 58 -18.52 -7.12 4.60
CA VAL A 58 -17.43 -6.30 5.13
C VAL A 58 -17.66 -4.84 4.76
N ARG A 59 -17.87 -3.99 5.77
CA ARG A 59 -17.98 -2.54 5.57
C ARG A 59 -16.61 -1.91 5.37
N LEU A 60 -16.31 -1.50 4.13
CA LEU A 60 -15.11 -0.74 3.80
C LEU A 60 -15.13 0.64 4.48
N ARG A 61 -13.98 1.07 5.00
CA ARG A 61 -13.74 2.42 5.52
C ARG A 61 -12.73 3.13 4.63
N SER A 62 -12.84 4.46 4.53
CA SER A 62 -11.84 5.22 3.79
C SER A 62 -10.51 5.25 4.54
N VAL A 63 -9.40 5.45 3.83
CA VAL A 63 -8.08 5.68 4.45
C VAL A 63 -8.11 6.93 5.34
N ALA A 64 -8.93 7.92 5.00
CA ALA A 64 -9.13 9.11 5.82
C ALA A 64 -9.77 8.76 7.17
N ASP A 65 -10.81 7.93 7.16
CA ASP A 65 -11.47 7.46 8.40
C ASP A 65 -10.50 6.69 9.27
N TYR A 66 -9.74 5.75 8.68
CA TYR A 66 -8.72 5.00 9.41
C TYR A 66 -7.65 5.92 10.02
N ALA A 67 -7.19 6.92 9.26
CA ALA A 67 -6.17 7.84 9.77
C ALA A 67 -6.65 8.62 11.01
N THR A 68 -7.96 8.78 11.24
CA THR A 68 -8.45 9.49 12.43
C THR A 68 -8.19 8.76 13.74
N SER A 69 -8.06 7.44 13.72
CA SER A 69 -7.74 6.59 14.89
C SER A 69 -6.24 6.38 15.09
N PHE A 70 -5.39 7.04 14.31
CA PHE A 70 -3.93 6.98 14.46
C PHE A 70 -3.50 7.89 15.62
N HIS A 71 -2.73 7.34 16.57
CA HIS A 71 -2.21 8.00 17.78
C HIS A 71 -0.71 8.20 17.68
#